data_AF-A0AAD5AAF4-F1
#
_entry.id   AF-A0AAD5AAF4-F1
#
_cell.length_a   1.000
_cell.length_b   1.000
_cell.length_c   1.000
_cell.angle_alpha   90.00
_cell.angle_beta   90.00
_cell.angle_gamma   90.00
#
_symmetry.space_group_name_H-M   'P 1'
#
loop_
_entity.id
_entity.type
_entity.pdbx_description
1 polymer ?
#
loop_
_entity_poly.entity_id
_entity_poly.type
_entity_poly.pdbx_seq_one_letter_code
_entity_poly.pdbx_strand_id
1 'polypeptide(L)'
;KLEGEELQECVQLLLEDLEGSRGGPELLSQTMCALSLLLSSSTDMLILQRWCTLLETHRCAEAPEALRLACAQALVLTGASVVTCSLMGNTALEALSVRLISAGVHLLQDQSQQVRGQSAIFASVICKSHSGKSPRRCYLMQSNQSLCMLLDLLLCKFWDSEGTLEALVCHLPNWDLKSILQETKLSQCSTLYEQDNANMFLEPSVISESILPYLLCLAKRYPESSVLARLLDRWEQENTVSVRENLSICAELHLGDIIDPDWLSVLMEPRFHGALCGLYAKAAFLLHIHRVSKKPRPLGDPSVLEQDLLEVHKRLSLHGVYLPDCFVNDIRTE
;
A
#
# COMPACT_ATOMS: atom_id res chain seq x y z
N LYS A 1 18.23 19.84 30.30
CA LYS A 1 18.55 19.85 28.86
C LYS A 1 19.68 18.87 28.71
N LEU A 2 19.46 17.74 28.04
CA LEU A 2 20.55 16.80 27.73
C LEU A 2 21.56 17.55 26.85
N GLU A 3 22.84 17.42 27.17
CA GLU A 3 23.92 17.97 26.36
C GLU A 3 24.07 17.16 25.06
N GLY A 4 24.70 17.71 24.01
CA GLY A 4 24.67 17.14 22.66
C GLY A 4 25.19 15.70 22.57
N GLU A 5 26.23 15.36 23.34
CA GLU A 5 26.80 14.02 23.39
C GLU A 5 25.92 13.04 24.17
N GLU A 6 25.39 13.44 25.33
CA GLU A 6 24.48 12.62 26.14
C GLU A 6 23.18 12.29 25.39
N LEU A 7 22.66 13.25 24.62
CA LEU A 7 21.48 13.04 23.79
C LEU A 7 21.74 12.02 22.68
N GLN A 8 22.92 12.08 22.06
CA GLN A 8 23.30 11.16 20.99
C GLN A 8 23.51 9.73 21.53
N GLU A 9 24.11 9.59 22.71
CA GLU A 9 24.24 8.31 23.41
C GLU A 9 22.85 7.74 23.76
N CYS A 10 21.95 8.57 24.29
CA CYS A 10 20.57 8.15 24.55
C CYS A 10 19.84 7.66 23.28
N VAL A 11 19.96 8.39 22.17
CA VAL A 11 19.36 8.00 20.89
C VAL A 11 19.91 6.65 20.42
N GLN A 12 21.22 6.44 20.55
CA GLN A 12 21.85 5.19 20.14
C GLN A 12 21.39 4.00 21.01
N LEU A 13 21.30 4.18 22.32
CA LEU A 13 20.81 3.15 23.24
C LEU A 13 19.35 2.75 22.91
N LEU A 14 18.47 3.74 22.69
CA LEU A 14 17.07 3.47 22.33
C LEU A 14 16.93 2.76 20.98
N LEU A 15 17.78 3.10 20.00
CA LEU A 15 17.84 2.39 18.72
C LEU A 15 18.27 0.94 18.90
N GLU A 16 19.32 0.69 19.67
CA GLU A 16 19.82 -0.66 19.93
C GLU A 16 18.81 -1.54 20.66
N ASP A 17 18.04 -0.96 21.58
CA ASP A 17 16.97 -1.67 22.28
C ASP A 17 15.81 -2.06 21.34
N LEU A 18 15.44 -1.17 20.41
CA LEU A 18 14.43 -1.45 19.39
C LEU A 18 14.92 -2.49 18.38
N GLU A 19 16.12 -2.32 17.83
CA GLU A 19 16.74 -3.25 16.88
C GLU A 19 16.95 -4.63 17.50
N GLY A 20 17.32 -4.68 18.78
CA GLY A 20 17.47 -5.91 19.55
C GLY A 20 16.16 -6.51 20.07
N SER A 21 15.02 -5.86 19.83
CA SER A 21 13.70 -6.25 20.38
C SER A 21 13.76 -6.54 21.89
N ARG A 22 14.49 -5.70 22.64
CA ARG A 22 14.74 -5.91 24.06
C ARG A 22 13.55 -5.46 24.91
N GLY A 23 12.71 -6.41 25.29
CA GLY A 23 11.59 -6.20 26.22
C GLY A 23 10.24 -6.56 25.62
N GLY A 24 9.18 -6.23 26.36
CA GLY A 24 7.80 -6.44 25.92
C GLY A 24 7.30 -5.38 24.92
N PRO A 25 6.20 -5.65 24.20
CA PRO A 25 5.63 -4.73 23.22
C PRO A 25 5.35 -3.33 23.77
N GLU A 26 4.91 -3.23 25.02
CA GLU A 26 4.62 -1.96 25.69
C GLU A 26 5.89 -1.15 25.91
N LEU A 27 6.98 -1.80 26.37
CA LEU A 27 8.26 -1.11 26.57
C LEU A 27 8.80 -0.60 25.24
N LEU A 28 8.83 -1.47 24.23
CA LEU A 28 9.29 -1.13 22.88
C LEU A 28 8.43 0.00 22.27
N SER A 29 7.12 0.03 22.53
CA SER A 29 6.24 1.11 22.09
C SER A 29 6.62 2.47 22.71
N GLN A 30 6.95 2.49 24.00
CA GLN A 30 7.41 3.71 24.69
C GLN A 30 8.78 4.13 24.18
N THR A 31 9.69 3.18 23.97
CA THR A 31 11.02 3.42 23.40
C THR A 31 10.91 4.04 22.00
N MET A 32 10.04 3.52 21.13
CA MET A 32 9.78 4.08 19.80
C MET A 32 9.27 5.53 19.87
N CYS A 33 8.31 5.81 20.75
CA CYS A 33 7.79 7.17 20.93
C CYS A 33 8.84 8.13 21.51
N ALA A 34 9.61 7.69 22.51
CA ALA A 34 10.68 8.48 23.10
C ALA A 34 11.77 8.80 22.07
N LEU A 35 12.24 7.79 21.34
CA LEU A 35 13.20 7.97 20.24
C LEU A 35 12.67 9.00 19.23
N SER A 36 11.42 8.85 18.79
CA SER A 36 10.80 9.75 17.81
C SER A 36 10.76 11.21 18.32
N LEU A 37 10.42 11.44 19.59
CA LEU A 37 10.48 12.78 20.18
C LEU A 37 11.88 13.40 20.09
N LEU A 38 12.92 12.63 20.40
CA LEU A 38 14.31 13.08 20.33
C LEU A 38 14.76 13.35 18.89
N LEU A 39 14.21 12.61 17.91
CA LEU A 39 14.52 12.77 16.49
C LEU A 39 13.75 13.88 15.80
N SER A 40 12.73 14.49 16.43
CA SER A 40 11.85 15.50 15.80
C SER A 40 12.59 16.69 15.17
N SER A 41 13.77 17.03 15.71
CA SER A 41 14.67 18.08 15.21
C SER A 41 15.99 17.56 14.62
N SER A 42 16.15 16.24 14.47
CA SER A 42 17.37 15.65 13.95
C SER A 42 17.50 15.84 12.44
N THR A 43 18.72 16.11 11.98
CA THR A 43 19.09 16.11 10.55
C THR A 43 20.02 14.95 10.21
N ASP A 44 20.28 14.03 11.15
CA ASP A 44 21.14 12.89 10.93
C ASP A 44 20.43 11.83 10.08
N MET A 45 20.85 11.73 8.82
CA MET A 45 20.27 10.82 7.84
C MET A 45 20.43 9.34 8.22
N LEU A 46 21.54 8.95 8.85
CA LEU A 46 21.78 7.54 9.19
C LEU A 46 20.84 7.09 10.30
N ILE A 47 20.67 7.94 11.31
CA ILE A 47 19.75 7.72 12.42
C ILE A 47 18.30 7.69 11.92
N LEU A 48 17.91 8.63 11.06
CA LEU A 48 16.57 8.67 10.48
C LEU A 48 16.27 7.45 9.59
N GLN A 49 17.26 6.95 8.85
CA GLN A 49 17.10 5.73 8.06
C GLN A 49 16.89 4.49 8.93
N ARG A 50 17.68 4.32 10.00
CA ARG A 50 17.51 3.21 10.96
C ARG A 50 16.13 3.25 11.62
N TRP A 51 15.72 4.44 12.08
CA TRP A 51 14.39 4.66 12.65
C TRP A 51 13.27 4.32 11.65
N CYS A 52 13.40 4.72 10.38
CA CYS A 52 12.42 4.38 9.36
C CYS A 52 12.30 2.88 9.10
N THR A 53 13.42 2.15 9.14
CA THR A 53 13.42 0.68 9.01
C THR A 53 12.69 0.00 10.17
N LEU A 54 12.84 0.52 11.40
CA LEU A 54 12.09 0.04 12.57
C LEU A 54 10.58 0.29 12.40
N LEU A 55 10.18 1.46 11.89
CA LEU A 55 8.77 1.74 11.57
C LEU A 55 8.21 0.78 10.53
N GLU A 56 8.96 0.50 9.47
CA GLU A 56 8.53 -0.44 8.43
C GLU A 56 8.39 -1.88 8.95
N THR A 57 9.21 -2.25 9.93
CA THR A 57 9.13 -3.57 10.57
C THR A 57 7.88 -3.68 11.45
N HIS A 58 7.58 -2.64 12.23
CA HIS A 58 6.55 -2.68 13.26
C HIS A 58 5.17 -2.17 12.80
N ARG A 59 5.05 -1.63 11.59
CA ARG A 59 3.74 -1.25 11.00
C ARG A 59 2.93 -2.43 10.46
N CYS A 60 3.54 -3.60 10.29
CA CYS A 60 2.90 -4.79 9.71
C CYS A 60 1.79 -5.32 10.62
N ALA A 61 0.75 -5.93 10.04
CA ALA A 61 -0.45 -6.36 10.76
C ALA A 61 -0.16 -7.41 11.87
N GLU A 62 0.91 -8.17 11.69
CA GLU A 62 1.40 -9.21 12.62
C GLU A 62 2.03 -8.61 13.88
N ALA A 63 2.42 -7.34 13.85
CA ALA A 63 3.01 -6.67 14.99
C ALA A 63 1.95 -6.40 16.08
N PRO A 64 2.34 -6.45 17.37
CA PRO A 64 1.47 -6.06 18.48
C PRO A 64 0.86 -4.67 18.27
N GLU A 65 -0.42 -4.51 18.63
CA GLU A 65 -1.14 -3.24 18.42
C GLU A 65 -0.43 -2.04 19.07
N ALA A 66 0.16 -2.22 20.26
CA ALA A 66 0.92 -1.17 20.94
C ALA A 66 2.07 -0.63 20.08
N LEU A 67 2.75 -1.51 19.33
CA LEU A 67 3.83 -1.13 18.42
C LEU A 67 3.32 -0.46 17.14
N ARG A 68 2.24 -0.97 16.55
CA ARG A 68 1.58 -0.32 15.39
C ARG A 68 1.09 1.08 15.74
N LEU A 69 0.52 1.26 16.94
CA LEU A 69 0.11 2.56 17.46
C LEU A 69 1.30 3.49 17.69
N ALA A 70 2.39 2.99 18.29
CA ALA A 70 3.61 3.76 18.47
C ALA A 70 4.22 4.18 17.12
N CYS A 71 4.16 3.34 16.09
CA CYS A 71 4.56 3.73 14.73
C CYS A 71 3.71 4.89 14.20
N ALA A 72 2.39 4.84 14.36
CA ALA A 72 1.51 5.92 13.95
C ALA A 72 1.79 7.23 14.72
N GLN A 73 2.08 7.14 16.02
CA GLN A 73 2.49 8.29 16.84
C GLN A 73 3.86 8.83 16.41
N ALA A 74 4.83 7.96 16.16
CA ALA A 74 6.16 8.31 15.67
C ALA A 74 6.10 9.07 14.33
N LEU A 75 5.21 8.66 13.41
CA LEU A 75 4.96 9.39 12.18
C LEU A 75 4.47 10.82 12.44
N VAL A 76 3.58 11.03 13.42
CA VAL A 76 3.13 12.38 13.82
C VAL A 76 4.25 13.20 14.43
N LEU A 77 5.07 12.60 15.31
CA LEU A 77 6.10 13.28 16.09
C LEU A 77 7.33 13.68 15.26
N THR A 78 7.76 12.81 14.34
CA THR A 78 9.01 12.97 13.58
C THR A 78 8.76 12.88 12.09
N GLY A 79 7.95 11.92 11.65
CA GLY A 79 7.72 11.69 10.22
C GLY A 79 7.17 12.94 9.53
N ALA A 80 6.25 13.64 10.18
CA ALA A 80 5.64 14.86 9.64
C ALA A 80 6.67 15.98 9.45
N SER A 81 7.66 16.13 10.34
CA SER A 81 8.72 17.13 10.19
C SER A 81 9.64 16.76 9.04
N VAL A 82 10.04 15.48 8.93
CA VAL A 82 10.88 14.98 7.82
C VAL A 82 10.21 15.21 6.46
N VAL A 83 8.96 14.81 6.31
CA VAL A 83 8.21 14.98 5.04
C VAL A 83 8.02 16.47 4.74
N THR A 84 7.69 17.28 5.75
CA THR A 84 7.56 18.74 5.56
C THR A 84 8.88 19.37 5.10
N CYS A 85 10.01 19.00 5.71
CA CYS A 85 11.33 19.49 5.31
C CYS A 85 11.66 19.12 3.86
N SER A 86 11.30 17.91 3.42
CA SER A 86 11.45 17.50 2.02
C SER A 86 10.60 18.36 1.08
N LEU A 87 9.32 18.58 1.43
CA LEU A 87 8.41 19.45 0.65
C LEU A 87 8.86 20.91 0.58
N MET A 88 9.64 21.38 1.55
CA MET A 88 10.23 22.72 1.57
C MET A 88 11.54 22.82 0.76
N GLY A 89 11.94 21.75 0.07
CA GLY A 89 13.04 21.76 -0.90
C GLY A 89 14.28 20.94 -0.50
N ASN A 90 14.23 20.17 0.60
CA ASN A 90 15.33 19.26 0.94
C ASN A 90 15.19 17.92 0.19
N THR A 91 15.83 17.84 -0.98
CA THR A 91 15.76 16.67 -1.87
C THR A 91 16.42 15.41 -1.28
N ALA A 92 17.38 15.56 -0.35
CA ALA A 92 18.02 14.42 0.31
C ALA A 92 17.05 13.60 1.18
N LEU A 93 15.91 14.18 1.55
CA LEU A 93 14.87 13.54 2.36
C LEU A 93 13.75 12.93 1.52
N GLU A 94 13.77 13.02 0.18
CA GLU A 94 12.65 12.56 -0.66
C GLU A 94 12.40 11.06 -0.53
N ALA A 95 13.42 10.23 -0.72
CA ALA A 95 13.30 8.77 -0.61
C ALA A 95 12.83 8.35 0.79
N LEU A 96 13.33 9.02 1.83
CA LEU A 96 12.87 8.80 3.21
C LEU A 96 11.41 9.22 3.39
N SER A 97 11.01 10.35 2.79
CA SER A 97 9.63 10.86 2.84
C SER A 97 8.65 9.91 2.17
N VAL A 98 9.01 9.32 1.03
CA VAL A 98 8.21 8.28 0.36
C VAL A 98 7.98 7.08 1.27
N ARG A 99 9.02 6.58 1.93
CA ARG A 99 8.92 5.47 2.89
C ARG A 99 8.00 5.79 4.06
N LEU A 100 8.11 6.99 4.63
CA LEU A 100 7.27 7.45 5.73
C LEU A 100 5.81 7.64 5.31
N ILE A 101 5.57 8.17 4.12
CA ILE A 101 4.22 8.28 3.55
C ILE A 101 3.64 6.88 3.34
N SER A 102 4.40 5.95 2.77
CA SER A 102 3.98 4.55 2.60
C SER A 102 3.63 3.90 3.95
N ALA A 103 4.45 4.11 4.99
CA ALA A 103 4.14 3.63 6.33
C ALA A 103 2.81 4.21 6.86
N GLY A 104 2.56 5.49 6.62
CA GLY A 104 1.28 6.13 6.94
C GLY A 104 0.09 5.53 6.18
N VAL A 105 0.24 5.22 4.89
CA VAL A 105 -0.80 4.58 4.07
C VAL A 105 -1.12 3.18 4.58
N HIS A 106 -0.12 2.41 5.01
CA HIS A 106 -0.35 1.10 5.63
C HIS A 106 -1.11 1.21 6.96
N LEU A 107 -0.71 2.13 7.84
CA LEU A 107 -1.34 2.29 9.15
C LEU A 107 -2.75 2.91 9.07
N LEU A 108 -3.10 3.55 7.95
CA LEU A 108 -4.49 3.96 7.66
C LEU A 108 -5.39 2.78 7.31
N GLN A 109 -4.82 1.65 6.90
CA GLN A 109 -5.54 0.40 6.61
C GLN A 109 -5.65 -0.49 7.85
N ASP A 110 -5.14 -0.06 9.00
CA ASP A 110 -5.08 -0.85 10.23
C ASP A 110 -6.47 -1.21 10.78
N GLN A 111 -6.60 -2.37 11.43
CA GLN A 111 -7.83 -2.82 12.11
C GLN A 111 -8.22 -1.93 13.32
N SER A 112 -7.24 -1.38 14.04
CA SER A 112 -7.44 -0.52 15.21
C SER A 112 -7.77 0.90 14.80
N GLN A 113 -8.93 1.39 15.27
CA GLN A 113 -9.35 2.77 15.03
C GLN A 113 -8.36 3.78 15.61
N GLN A 114 -7.68 3.44 16.71
CA GLN A 114 -6.71 4.33 17.33
C GLN A 114 -5.47 4.52 16.44
N VAL A 115 -4.98 3.43 15.84
CA VAL A 115 -3.85 3.46 14.89
C VAL A 115 -4.22 4.29 13.65
N ARG A 116 -5.41 4.05 13.08
CA ARG A 116 -5.92 4.83 11.94
C ARG A 116 -6.07 6.31 12.28
N GLY A 117 -6.57 6.62 13.47
CA GLY A 117 -6.75 7.99 13.94
C GLY A 117 -5.44 8.75 14.05
N GLN A 118 -4.39 8.12 14.59
CA GLN A 118 -3.04 8.72 14.66
C GLN A 118 -2.44 8.93 13.27
N SER A 119 -2.57 7.94 12.38
CA SER A 119 -2.08 8.04 11.00
C SER A 119 -2.81 9.12 10.20
N ALA A 120 -4.11 9.31 10.48
CA ALA A 120 -4.89 10.41 9.90
C ALA A 120 -4.41 11.78 10.38
N ILE A 121 -3.97 11.91 11.64
CA ILE A 121 -3.34 13.13 12.15
C ILE A 121 -2.05 13.42 11.39
N PHE A 122 -1.19 12.41 11.16
CA PHE A 122 0.03 12.56 10.38
C PHE A 122 -0.24 13.14 8.98
N ALA A 123 -1.20 12.57 8.24
CA ALA A 123 -1.63 13.10 6.95
C ALA A 123 -2.12 14.55 7.05
N SER A 124 -2.93 14.88 8.07
CA SER A 124 -3.41 16.24 8.29
C SER A 124 -2.27 17.22 8.60
N VAL A 125 -1.24 16.83 9.35
CA VAL A 125 -0.11 17.70 9.69
C VAL A 125 0.68 18.05 8.43
N ILE A 126 1.05 17.07 7.62
CA ILE A 126 1.80 17.30 6.38
C ILE A 126 1.04 18.23 5.43
N CYS A 127 -0.25 17.98 5.23
CA CYS A 127 -1.04 18.75 4.28
C CYS A 127 -1.23 20.21 4.73
N LYS A 128 -1.30 20.46 6.04
CA LYS A 128 -1.32 21.82 6.58
C LYS A 128 0.00 22.54 6.32
N SER A 129 1.11 21.89 6.62
CA SER A 129 2.45 22.45 6.35
C SER A 129 2.64 22.76 4.87
N HIS A 130 2.09 21.94 3.98
CA HIS A 130 2.15 22.17 2.54
C HIS A 130 1.29 23.35 2.06
N SER A 131 0.10 23.55 2.65
CA SER A 131 -0.86 24.58 2.20
C SER A 131 -0.56 26.02 2.66
N GLY A 132 0.47 26.23 3.49
CA GLY A 132 0.90 27.56 3.95
C GLY A 132 -0.12 28.33 4.82
N LYS A 133 -1.20 27.67 5.28
CA LYS A 133 -2.25 28.30 6.09
C LYS A 133 -1.90 28.24 7.59
N SER A 134 -2.15 29.34 8.31
CA SER A 134 -1.87 29.52 9.75
C SER A 134 -2.36 28.35 10.64
N PRO A 135 -1.69 28.07 11.78
CA PRO A 135 -1.93 26.87 12.57
C PRO A 135 -3.23 26.97 13.37
N ARG A 136 -4.36 26.59 12.76
CA ARG A 136 -5.58 26.25 13.50
C ARG A 136 -5.76 24.74 13.49
N ARG A 137 -5.61 24.15 14.69
CA ARG A 137 -5.98 22.80 15.19
C ARG A 137 -6.04 21.68 14.15
N CYS A 138 -5.14 20.69 14.22
CA CYS A 138 -5.23 19.43 13.45
C CYS A 138 -6.70 18.98 13.39
N TYR A 139 -7.26 18.88 12.19
CA TYR A 139 -8.62 18.39 12.06
C TYR A 139 -8.52 16.88 12.14
N LEU A 140 -9.35 16.26 12.97
CA LEU A 140 -9.51 14.82 12.91
C LEU A 140 -10.15 14.53 11.55
N MET A 141 -9.33 14.19 10.57
CA MET A 141 -9.81 13.87 9.23
C MET A 141 -10.26 12.42 9.22
N GLN A 142 -11.28 12.10 8.42
CA GLN A 142 -11.65 10.70 8.24
C GLN A 142 -10.49 9.95 7.60
N SER A 143 -10.17 8.75 8.10
CA SER A 143 -9.05 7.92 7.64
C SER A 143 -9.05 7.72 6.12
N ASN A 144 -10.23 7.62 5.54
CA ASN A 144 -10.46 7.48 4.10
C ASN A 144 -9.92 8.66 3.30
N GLN A 145 -10.25 9.88 3.73
CA GLN A 145 -9.73 11.10 3.13
C GLN A 145 -8.21 11.21 3.33
N SER A 146 -7.70 10.74 4.48
CA SER A 146 -6.26 10.77 4.77
C SER A 146 -5.47 9.88 3.83
N LEU A 147 -6.02 8.73 3.46
CA LEU A 147 -5.40 7.82 2.52
C LEU A 147 -5.26 8.48 1.14
N CYS A 148 -6.36 8.99 0.58
CA CYS A 148 -6.33 9.69 -0.70
C CYS A 148 -5.34 10.86 -0.68
N MET A 149 -5.29 11.64 0.41
CA MET A 149 -4.35 12.77 0.50
C MET A 149 -2.88 12.36 0.53
N LEU A 150 -2.55 11.23 1.16
CA LEU A 150 -1.18 10.70 1.11
C LEU A 150 -0.82 10.16 -0.28
N LEU A 151 -1.76 9.49 -0.97
CA LEU A 151 -1.57 9.03 -2.34
C LEU A 151 -1.42 10.19 -3.33
N ASP A 152 -2.24 11.24 -3.18
CA ASP A 152 -2.14 12.48 -3.94
C ASP A 152 -0.78 13.15 -3.74
N LEU A 153 -0.28 13.16 -2.50
CA LEU A 153 1.02 13.73 -2.18
C LEU A 153 2.17 12.96 -2.86
N LEU A 154 2.11 11.62 -2.85
CA LEU A 154 3.09 10.78 -3.55
C LEU A 154 3.13 11.14 -5.04
N LEU A 155 1.97 11.23 -5.71
CA LEU A 155 1.94 11.56 -7.14
C LEU A 155 2.26 13.02 -7.46
N CYS A 156 1.85 13.95 -6.63
CA CYS A 156 2.03 15.37 -6.91
C CYS A 156 3.46 15.83 -6.64
N LYS A 157 4.15 15.23 -5.66
CA LYS A 157 5.44 15.73 -5.17
C LYS A 157 6.59 14.73 -5.26
N PHE A 158 6.30 13.43 -5.15
CA PHE A 158 7.34 12.39 -5.05
C PHE A 158 7.27 11.37 -6.20
N TRP A 159 6.59 11.68 -7.30
CA TRP A 159 6.32 10.71 -8.37
C TRP A 159 7.58 10.13 -9.03
N ASP A 160 8.66 10.91 -9.10
CA ASP A 160 9.94 10.47 -9.67
C ASP A 160 10.96 10.03 -8.60
N SER A 161 10.57 10.06 -7.33
CA SER A 161 11.42 9.63 -6.23
C SER A 161 11.51 8.09 -6.19
N GLU A 162 12.66 7.58 -5.79
CA GLU A 162 12.86 6.15 -5.59
C GLU A 162 11.89 5.60 -4.53
N GLY A 163 11.28 4.45 -4.81
CA GLY A 163 10.34 3.80 -3.90
C GLY A 163 8.87 4.20 -4.10
N THR A 164 8.55 5.21 -4.93
CA THR A 164 7.16 5.66 -5.10
C THR A 164 6.29 4.61 -5.80
N LEU A 165 6.83 3.91 -6.79
CA LEU A 165 6.13 2.80 -7.43
C LEU A 165 5.86 1.68 -6.43
N GLU A 166 6.88 1.30 -5.67
CA GLU A 166 6.81 0.27 -4.64
C GLU A 166 5.80 0.64 -3.54
N ALA A 167 5.79 1.92 -3.12
CA ALA A 167 4.85 2.45 -2.14
C ALA A 167 3.38 2.36 -2.58
N LEU A 168 3.09 2.38 -3.89
CA LEU A 168 1.74 2.20 -4.42
C LEU A 168 1.41 0.72 -4.62
N VAL A 169 2.31 -0.03 -5.26
CA VAL A 169 2.08 -1.44 -5.64
C VAL A 169 1.98 -2.36 -4.43
N CYS A 170 2.69 -2.07 -3.33
CA CYS A 170 2.73 -2.94 -2.15
C CYS A 170 1.36 -3.18 -1.48
N HIS A 171 0.37 -2.36 -1.81
CA HIS A 171 -1.00 -2.48 -1.33
C HIS A 171 -1.89 -3.36 -2.21
N LEU A 172 -1.44 -3.72 -3.42
CA LEU A 172 -2.19 -4.64 -4.27
C LEU A 172 -2.03 -6.07 -3.73
N PRO A 173 -3.12 -6.84 -3.60
CA PRO A 173 -3.07 -8.24 -3.15
C PRO A 173 -2.09 -9.08 -3.98
N ASN A 174 -1.19 -9.79 -3.31
CA ASN A 174 -0.25 -10.70 -3.94
C ASN A 174 -0.57 -12.16 -3.67
N TRP A 175 -1.85 -12.49 -3.76
CA TRP A 175 -2.35 -13.82 -3.46
C TRP A 175 -2.21 -14.76 -4.65
N ASP A 176 -1.86 -16.00 -4.36
CA ASP A 176 -1.88 -17.09 -5.34
C ASP A 176 -3.32 -17.63 -5.41
N LEU A 177 -4.00 -17.39 -6.54
CA LEU A 177 -5.36 -17.91 -6.72
C LEU A 177 -5.42 -19.43 -6.62
N LYS A 178 -4.36 -20.13 -7.01
CA LYS A 178 -4.31 -21.59 -6.95
C LYS A 178 -4.38 -22.07 -5.50
N SER A 179 -3.61 -21.48 -4.60
CA SER A 179 -3.60 -21.86 -3.19
C SER A 179 -4.94 -21.55 -2.54
N ILE A 180 -5.52 -20.36 -2.80
CA ILE A 180 -6.86 -20.00 -2.29
C ILE A 180 -7.89 -21.04 -2.72
N LEU A 181 -7.97 -21.35 -4.02
CA LEU A 181 -8.93 -22.32 -4.54
C LEU A 181 -8.74 -23.73 -3.97
N GLN A 182 -7.50 -24.13 -3.67
CA GLN A 182 -7.21 -25.41 -3.02
C GLN A 182 -7.64 -25.41 -1.55
N GLU A 183 -7.37 -24.33 -0.82
CA GLU A 183 -7.75 -24.18 0.59
C GLU A 183 -9.27 -24.10 0.77
N THR A 184 -9.97 -23.38 -0.12
CA THR A 184 -11.44 -23.27 -0.06
C THR A 184 -12.13 -24.61 -0.25
N LYS A 185 -11.55 -25.53 -1.04
CA LYS A 185 -12.05 -26.91 -1.18
C LYS A 185 -11.87 -27.76 0.09
N LEU A 186 -10.88 -27.43 0.92
CA LEU A 186 -10.56 -28.16 2.15
C LEU A 186 -11.30 -27.58 3.37
N SER A 187 -11.65 -26.30 3.31
CA SER A 187 -12.29 -25.57 4.42
C SER A 187 -13.81 -25.62 4.31
N GLN A 188 -14.47 -26.23 5.31
CA GLN A 188 -15.91 -26.06 5.49
C GLN A 188 -16.17 -24.70 6.18
N CYS A 189 -16.44 -23.67 5.37
CA CYS A 189 -17.02 -22.37 5.73
C CYS A 189 -16.66 -21.83 7.13
N SER A 190 -15.70 -20.91 7.21
CA SER A 190 -15.49 -20.09 8.40
C SER A 190 -16.61 -19.07 8.59
N THR A 191 -16.95 -18.84 9.85
CA THR A 191 -18.10 -18.05 10.34
C THR A 191 -18.17 -16.61 9.81
N LEU A 192 -19.38 -16.21 9.40
CA LEU A 192 -19.76 -14.93 8.77
C LEU A 192 -19.91 -13.73 9.72
N TYR A 193 -19.33 -13.78 10.92
CA TYR A 193 -19.48 -12.68 11.88
C TYR A 193 -18.18 -12.43 12.64
N GLU A 194 -17.30 -11.62 12.05
CA GLU A 194 -16.44 -10.74 12.82
C GLU A 194 -17.10 -9.36 12.92
N GLN A 195 -16.94 -8.74 14.08
CA GLN A 195 -17.60 -7.52 14.50
C GLN A 195 -17.33 -6.38 13.50
N ASP A 196 -18.40 -5.78 12.99
CA ASP A 196 -18.41 -4.74 11.95
C ASP A 196 -17.66 -3.47 12.43
N ASN A 197 -16.35 -3.40 12.18
CA ASN A 197 -15.57 -2.18 12.35
C ASN A 197 -15.27 -1.60 10.96
N ALA A 198 -15.88 -0.45 10.68
CA ALA A 198 -16.02 0.20 9.38
C ALA A 198 -14.71 0.75 8.75
N ASN A 199 -13.62 0.00 8.71
CA ASN A 199 -12.49 0.34 7.84
C ASN A 199 -12.66 -0.30 6.46
N MET A 200 -13.30 0.44 5.56
CA MET A 200 -13.50 0.03 4.17
C MET A 200 -12.18 -0.32 3.47
N PHE A 201 -11.06 0.32 3.83
CA PHE A 201 -9.75 0.07 3.23
C PHE A 201 -9.01 -1.15 3.78
N LEU A 202 -9.56 -1.82 4.81
CA LEU A 202 -9.10 -3.15 5.17
C LEU A 202 -9.53 -4.16 4.09
N GLU A 203 -10.57 -3.84 3.31
CA GLU A 203 -11.04 -4.69 2.23
C GLU A 203 -10.10 -4.61 1.02
N PRO A 204 -9.49 -5.74 0.61
CA PRO A 204 -8.50 -5.76 -0.48
C PRO A 204 -9.04 -5.30 -1.84
N SER A 205 -10.34 -5.46 -2.07
CA SER A 205 -11.06 -4.98 -3.25
C SER A 205 -11.04 -3.44 -3.32
N VAL A 206 -11.43 -2.79 -2.23
CA VAL A 206 -11.55 -1.33 -2.11
C VAL A 206 -10.19 -0.66 -2.26
N ILE A 207 -9.15 -1.18 -1.61
CA ILE A 207 -7.81 -0.59 -1.74
C ILE A 207 -7.25 -0.76 -3.16
N SER A 208 -7.53 -1.90 -3.82
CA SER A 208 -7.14 -2.13 -5.22
C SER A 208 -7.82 -1.14 -6.17
N GLU A 209 -9.13 -0.92 -5.99
CA GLU A 209 -9.90 0.08 -6.74
C GLU A 209 -9.37 1.49 -6.50
N SER A 210 -9.04 1.80 -5.24
CA SER A 210 -8.59 3.13 -4.86
C SER A 210 -7.20 3.47 -5.35
N ILE A 211 -6.30 2.48 -5.45
CA ILE A 211 -4.90 2.68 -5.85
C ILE A 211 -4.73 2.67 -7.37
N LEU A 212 -5.56 1.92 -8.10
CA LEU A 212 -5.43 1.80 -9.55
C LEU A 212 -5.36 3.15 -10.28
N PRO A 213 -6.22 4.16 -10.01
CA PRO A 213 -6.11 5.47 -10.65
C PRO A 213 -4.73 6.12 -10.46
N TYR A 214 -4.11 5.91 -9.29
CA TYR A 214 -2.80 6.48 -8.98
C TYR A 214 -1.68 5.77 -9.74
N LEU A 215 -1.76 4.44 -9.84
CA LEU A 215 -0.83 3.65 -10.66
C LEU A 215 -0.92 4.02 -12.14
N LEU A 216 -2.13 4.13 -12.69
CA LEU A 216 -2.34 4.56 -14.07
C LEU A 216 -1.81 5.98 -14.30
N CYS A 217 -2.06 6.90 -13.37
CA CYS A 217 -1.51 8.25 -13.44
C CYS A 217 0.03 8.26 -13.41
N LEU A 218 0.65 7.40 -12.59
CA LEU A 218 2.10 7.27 -12.54
C LEU A 218 2.65 6.72 -13.87
N ALA A 219 2.03 5.68 -14.43
CA ALA A 219 2.45 5.12 -15.72
C ALA A 219 2.30 6.12 -16.88
N LYS A 220 1.32 7.04 -16.86
CA LYS A 220 1.24 8.12 -17.87
C LYS A 220 2.49 9.00 -17.91
N ARG A 221 3.24 9.08 -16.82
CA ARG A 221 4.50 9.83 -16.71
C ARG A 221 5.73 9.04 -17.17
N TYR A 222 5.54 7.85 -17.74
CA TYR A 222 6.61 7.06 -18.35
C TYR A 222 7.57 7.87 -19.24
N PRO A 223 7.11 8.74 -20.18
CA PRO A 223 8.02 9.51 -21.02
C PRO A 223 8.70 10.68 -20.29
N GLU A 224 8.24 11.06 -19.10
CA GLU A 224 8.74 12.21 -18.34
C GLU A 224 10.03 11.89 -17.57
N SER A 225 10.28 10.62 -17.21
CA SER A 225 11.48 10.20 -16.47
C SER A 225 12.04 8.86 -16.91
N SER A 226 13.36 8.85 -17.16
CA SER A 226 14.10 7.62 -17.47
C SER A 226 14.24 6.67 -16.27
N VAL A 227 14.20 7.19 -15.05
CA VAL A 227 14.27 6.39 -13.82
C VAL A 227 12.94 5.66 -13.66
N LEU A 228 11.83 6.40 -13.73
CA LEU A 228 10.49 5.83 -13.68
C LEU A 228 10.26 4.82 -14.79
N ALA A 229 10.65 5.12 -16.03
CA ALA A 229 10.52 4.18 -17.15
C ALA A 229 11.23 2.85 -16.88
N ARG A 230 12.43 2.88 -16.29
CA ARG A 230 13.18 1.67 -15.92
C ARG A 230 12.49 0.89 -14.80
N LEU A 231 11.95 1.58 -13.80
CA LEU A 231 11.20 0.94 -12.71
C LEU A 231 9.92 0.26 -13.22
N LEU A 232 9.18 0.92 -14.10
CA LEU A 232 7.97 0.37 -14.73
C LEU A 232 8.29 -0.83 -15.63
N ASP A 233 9.35 -0.74 -16.45
CA ASP A 233 9.80 -1.86 -17.29
C ASP A 233 10.22 -3.06 -16.43
N ARG A 234 10.93 -2.84 -15.31
CA ARG A 234 11.31 -3.90 -14.36
C ARG A 234 10.08 -4.54 -13.73
N TRP A 235 9.19 -3.72 -13.17
CA TRP A 235 7.98 -4.21 -12.51
C TRP A 235 7.13 -5.06 -13.44
N GLU A 236 6.98 -4.62 -14.69
CA GLU A 236 6.25 -5.36 -15.71
C GLU A 236 6.89 -6.72 -16.03
N GLN A 237 8.22 -6.78 -16.19
CA GLN A 237 8.92 -8.05 -16.42
C GLN A 237 8.71 -9.04 -15.26
N GLU A 238 8.72 -8.55 -14.03
CA GLU A 238 8.53 -9.36 -12.82
C GLU A 238 7.09 -9.86 -12.66
N ASN A 239 6.09 -9.10 -13.13
CA ASN A 239 4.67 -9.40 -12.86
C ASN A 239 3.92 -10.04 -14.04
N THR A 240 4.42 -9.93 -15.27
CA THR A 240 3.72 -10.44 -16.47
C THR A 240 3.40 -11.93 -16.40
N VAL A 241 4.35 -12.75 -15.95
CA VAL A 241 4.17 -14.20 -15.87
C VAL A 241 3.09 -14.54 -14.85
N SER A 242 3.20 -13.99 -13.64
CA SER A 242 2.25 -14.24 -12.55
C SER A 242 0.82 -13.81 -12.91
N VAL A 243 0.64 -12.67 -13.57
CA VAL A 243 -0.69 -12.21 -14.02
C VAL A 243 -1.27 -13.16 -15.06
N ARG A 244 -0.48 -13.62 -16.04
CA ARG A 244 -0.94 -14.58 -17.05
C ARG A 244 -1.33 -15.93 -16.45
N GLU A 245 -0.53 -16.45 -15.52
CA GLU A 245 -0.83 -17.71 -14.82
C GLU A 245 -2.11 -17.61 -14.00
N ASN A 246 -2.30 -16.50 -13.27
CA ASN A 246 -3.52 -16.29 -12.49
C ASN A 246 -4.77 -16.11 -13.39
N LEU A 247 -4.62 -15.48 -14.56
CA LEU A 247 -5.70 -15.41 -15.54
C LEU A 247 -6.02 -16.76 -16.17
N SER A 248 -5.02 -17.59 -16.47
CA SER A 248 -5.28 -18.95 -16.98
C SER A 248 -6.00 -19.81 -15.94
N ILE A 249 -5.64 -19.68 -14.65
CA ILE A 249 -6.37 -20.31 -13.55
C ILE A 249 -7.83 -19.84 -13.55
N CYS A 250 -8.07 -18.53 -13.68
CA CYS A 250 -9.43 -18.00 -13.78
C CYS A 250 -10.18 -18.54 -15.00
N ALA A 251 -9.49 -18.77 -16.12
CA ALA A 251 -10.00 -19.33 -17.37
C ALA A 251 -10.24 -20.85 -17.30
N GLU A 252 -9.62 -21.57 -16.37
CA GLU A 252 -9.81 -23.01 -16.14
C GLU A 252 -10.83 -23.33 -15.04
N LEU A 253 -11.35 -22.31 -14.34
CA LEU A 253 -12.44 -22.48 -13.39
C LEU A 253 -13.63 -23.17 -14.08
N HIS A 254 -13.99 -24.35 -13.58
CA HIS A 254 -15.12 -25.13 -14.07
C HIS A 254 -16.40 -24.54 -13.49
N LEU A 255 -16.91 -23.53 -14.18
CA LEU A 255 -18.16 -22.86 -13.87
C LEU A 255 -19.28 -23.64 -14.58
N GLY A 256 -19.86 -24.63 -13.88
CA GLY A 256 -20.94 -25.45 -14.44
C GLY A 256 -22.25 -24.69 -14.59
N ASP A 257 -23.16 -25.19 -15.43
CA ASP A 257 -24.50 -24.60 -15.65
C ASP A 257 -25.41 -24.65 -14.40
N ILE A 258 -25.03 -25.44 -13.38
CA ILE A 258 -25.75 -25.61 -12.11
C ILE A 258 -24.84 -25.09 -11.01
N ILE A 259 -25.41 -24.37 -10.04
CA ILE A 259 -24.70 -23.91 -8.84
C ILE A 259 -24.20 -25.13 -8.04
N ASP A 260 -22.93 -25.45 -8.22
CA ASP A 260 -22.20 -26.48 -7.48
C ASP A 260 -21.89 -25.96 -6.06
N PRO A 261 -22.13 -26.75 -4.99
CA PRO A 261 -21.65 -26.44 -3.64
C PRO A 261 -20.17 -26.00 -3.57
N ASP A 262 -19.31 -26.57 -4.43
CA ASP A 262 -17.89 -26.18 -4.52
C ASP A 262 -17.70 -24.77 -5.12
N TRP A 263 -18.61 -24.33 -5.99
CA TRP A 263 -18.59 -22.96 -6.50
C TRP A 263 -19.13 -21.97 -5.47
N LEU A 264 -20.17 -22.35 -4.72
CA LEU A 264 -20.69 -21.53 -3.62
C LEU A 264 -19.65 -21.26 -2.53
N SER A 265 -18.82 -22.25 -2.20
CA SER A 265 -17.75 -22.06 -1.22
C SER A 265 -16.71 -21.04 -1.71
N VAL A 266 -16.36 -21.09 -3.00
CA VAL A 266 -15.48 -20.08 -3.65
C VAL A 266 -16.13 -18.70 -3.65
N LEU A 267 -17.42 -18.60 -3.96
CA LEU A 267 -18.15 -17.33 -3.93
C LEU A 267 -18.23 -16.72 -2.52
N MET A 268 -18.20 -17.54 -1.47
CA MET A 268 -18.21 -17.07 -0.09
C MET A 268 -16.81 -16.81 0.48
N GLU A 269 -15.73 -17.13 -0.24
CA GLU A 269 -14.37 -16.90 0.23
C GLU A 269 -13.94 -15.44 -0.05
N PRO A 270 -13.80 -14.58 0.98
CA PRO A 270 -13.42 -13.17 0.77
C PRO A 270 -12.02 -13.03 0.15
N ARG A 271 -11.11 -13.98 0.43
CA ARG A 271 -9.77 -13.97 -0.17
C ARG A 271 -9.81 -14.18 -1.68
N PHE A 272 -10.80 -14.89 -2.20
CA PHE A 272 -10.95 -15.06 -3.64
C PHE A 272 -11.28 -13.73 -4.32
N HIS A 273 -12.25 -12.98 -3.79
CA HIS A 273 -12.65 -11.68 -4.34
C HIS A 273 -11.55 -10.63 -4.28
N GLY A 274 -10.82 -10.58 -3.15
CA GLY A 274 -9.67 -9.68 -3.03
C GLY A 274 -8.52 -10.06 -3.99
N ALA A 275 -8.26 -11.35 -4.22
CA ALA A 275 -7.26 -11.81 -5.19
C ALA A 275 -7.64 -11.38 -6.60
N LEU A 276 -8.91 -11.55 -6.97
CA LEU A 276 -9.40 -11.13 -8.28
C LEU A 276 -9.28 -9.62 -8.47
N CYS A 277 -9.68 -8.80 -7.51
CA CYS A 277 -9.54 -7.35 -7.61
C CYS A 277 -8.06 -6.93 -7.76
N GLY A 278 -7.15 -7.55 -7.00
CA GLY A 278 -5.71 -7.33 -7.13
C GLY A 278 -5.17 -7.76 -8.51
N LEU A 279 -5.61 -8.91 -9.02
CA LEU A 279 -5.25 -9.41 -10.36
C LEU A 279 -5.68 -8.43 -11.45
N TYR A 280 -6.93 -7.97 -11.41
CA TYR A 280 -7.46 -7.03 -12.39
C TYR A 280 -6.77 -5.67 -12.32
N ALA A 281 -6.48 -5.15 -11.11
CA ALA A 281 -5.70 -3.93 -10.95
C ALA A 281 -4.29 -4.06 -11.55
N LYS A 282 -3.58 -5.17 -11.26
CA LYS A 282 -2.25 -5.46 -11.83
C LYS A 282 -2.31 -5.59 -13.35
N ALA A 283 -3.31 -6.28 -13.88
CA ALA A 283 -3.47 -6.51 -15.31
C ALA A 283 -3.80 -5.21 -16.07
N ALA A 284 -4.70 -4.38 -15.55
CA ALA A 284 -4.99 -3.05 -16.09
C ALA A 284 -3.73 -2.16 -16.07
N PHE A 285 -2.96 -2.18 -14.98
CA PHE A 285 -1.71 -1.45 -14.88
C PHE A 285 -0.66 -1.94 -15.89
N LEU A 286 -0.49 -3.26 -16.05
CA LEU A 286 0.37 -3.86 -17.08
C LEU A 286 -0.02 -3.38 -18.48
N LEU A 287 -1.30 -3.50 -18.85
CA LEU A 287 -1.81 -3.04 -20.15
C LEU A 287 -1.50 -1.56 -20.37
N HIS A 288 -1.66 -0.73 -19.34
CA HIS A 288 -1.36 0.69 -19.44
C HIS A 288 0.13 0.96 -19.70
N ILE A 289 1.03 0.28 -18.98
CA ILE A 289 2.49 0.36 -19.20
C ILE A 289 2.84 -0.05 -20.64
N HIS A 290 2.21 -1.10 -21.17
CA HIS A 290 2.40 -1.54 -22.56
C HIS A 290 2.01 -0.44 -23.56
N ARG A 291 0.84 0.18 -23.37
CA ARG A 291 0.33 1.25 -24.24
C ARG A 291 1.25 2.48 -24.26
N VAL A 292 1.77 2.89 -23.09
CA VAL A 292 2.62 4.10 -22.99
C VAL A 292 4.07 3.88 -23.43
N SER A 293 4.64 2.69 -23.22
CA SER A 293 6.06 2.44 -23.51
C SER A 293 6.40 2.32 -25.00
N LYS A 294 5.45 1.85 -25.83
CA LYS A 294 5.62 1.59 -27.28
C LYS A 294 6.83 0.73 -27.66
N LYS A 295 7.42 -0.01 -26.71
CA LYS A 295 8.58 -0.89 -26.96
C LYS A 295 8.09 -2.23 -27.52
N PRO A 296 8.79 -2.85 -28.49
CA PRO A 296 8.53 -4.24 -28.87
C PRO A 296 8.94 -5.16 -27.71
N ARG A 297 8.05 -6.05 -27.26
CA ARG A 297 8.25 -6.86 -26.05
C ARG A 297 8.28 -8.36 -26.34
N PRO A 298 9.16 -9.12 -25.66
CA PRO A 298 9.30 -10.57 -25.87
C PRO A 298 8.18 -11.41 -25.24
N LEU A 299 7.38 -10.85 -24.31
CA LEU A 299 6.47 -11.62 -23.44
C LEU A 299 4.99 -11.61 -23.88
N GLY A 300 4.69 -11.09 -25.07
CA GLY A 300 3.40 -11.31 -25.75
C GLY A 300 2.62 -10.04 -26.08
N ASP A 301 1.62 -10.21 -26.94
CA ASP A 301 0.78 -9.13 -27.47
C ASP A 301 -0.18 -8.59 -26.39
N PRO A 302 -0.21 -7.27 -26.12
CA PRO A 302 -1.14 -6.67 -25.17
C PRO A 302 -2.62 -6.92 -25.54
N SER A 303 -2.93 -7.08 -26.84
CA SER A 303 -4.30 -7.36 -27.28
C SER A 303 -4.82 -8.72 -26.81
N VAL A 304 -3.93 -9.71 -26.67
CA VAL A 304 -4.28 -11.04 -26.14
C VAL A 304 -4.63 -10.93 -24.67
N LEU A 305 -3.82 -10.22 -23.87
CA LEU A 305 -4.09 -10.02 -22.45
C LEU A 305 -5.41 -9.27 -22.22
N GLU A 306 -5.71 -8.27 -23.05
CA GLU A 306 -6.98 -7.54 -23.01
C GLU A 306 -8.17 -8.45 -23.32
N GLN A 307 -8.09 -9.27 -24.36
CA GLN A 307 -9.13 -10.23 -24.73
C GLN A 307 -9.36 -11.27 -23.62
N ASP A 308 -8.28 -11.83 -23.08
CA ASP A 308 -8.34 -12.81 -21.99
C ASP A 308 -9.03 -12.22 -20.75
N LEU A 309 -8.70 -10.99 -20.36
CA LEU A 309 -9.32 -10.31 -19.22
C LEU A 309 -10.82 -10.09 -19.41
N LEU A 310 -11.23 -9.66 -20.61
CA LEU A 310 -12.63 -9.38 -20.93
C LEU A 310 -13.47 -10.67 -20.97
N GLU A 311 -12.92 -11.75 -21.52
CA GLU A 311 -13.60 -13.05 -21.57
C GLU A 311 -13.72 -13.67 -20.18
N VAL A 312 -12.63 -13.64 -19.40
CA VAL A 312 -12.66 -14.08 -17.98
C VAL A 312 -13.66 -13.26 -17.18
N HIS A 313 -13.68 -11.93 -17.35
CA HIS A 313 -14.61 -11.05 -16.64
C HIS A 313 -16.06 -11.38 -16.96
N LYS A 314 -16.38 -11.53 -18.26
CA LYS A 314 -17.72 -11.88 -18.72
C LYS A 314 -18.16 -13.21 -18.12
N ARG A 315 -17.27 -14.20 -18.12
CA ARG A 315 -17.58 -15.53 -17.60
C ARG A 315 -17.76 -15.53 -16.09
N LEU A 316 -16.92 -14.84 -15.34
CA LEU A 316 -17.06 -14.63 -13.90
C LEU A 316 -18.39 -13.94 -13.56
N SER A 317 -18.76 -12.90 -14.30
CA SER A 317 -20.01 -12.16 -14.13
C SER A 317 -21.25 -13.04 -14.34
N LEU A 318 -21.23 -13.90 -15.37
CA LEU A 318 -22.31 -14.87 -15.62
C LEU A 318 -22.51 -15.85 -14.46
N HIS A 319 -21.48 -16.06 -13.63
CA HIS A 319 -21.50 -17.00 -12.50
C HIS A 319 -21.51 -16.31 -11.13
N GLY A 320 -21.88 -15.01 -11.09
CA GLY A 320 -22.17 -14.29 -9.85
C GLY A 320 -20.98 -13.58 -9.20
N VAL A 321 -19.84 -13.48 -9.89
CA VAL A 321 -18.69 -12.68 -9.43
C VAL A 321 -18.74 -11.30 -10.08
N TYR A 322 -18.96 -10.27 -9.28
CA TYR A 322 -19.03 -8.89 -9.74
C TYR A 322 -17.79 -8.13 -9.32
N LEU A 323 -17.07 -7.58 -10.30
CA LEU A 323 -15.90 -6.73 -10.09
C LEU A 323 -16.29 -5.27 -10.30
N PRO A 324 -15.69 -4.31 -9.55
CA PRO A 324 -15.87 -2.89 -9.79
C PRO A 324 -15.60 -2.48 -11.25
N ASP A 325 -16.45 -1.59 -11.78
CA ASP A 325 -16.40 -1.14 -13.18
C ASP A 325 -15.08 -0.45 -13.54
N CYS A 326 -14.40 0.18 -12.56
CA CYS A 326 -13.12 0.85 -12.77
C CYS A 326 -12.08 -0.09 -13.40
N PHE A 327 -12.04 -1.35 -12.95
CA PHE A 327 -11.09 -2.35 -13.45
C PHE A 327 -11.31 -2.66 -14.93
N VAL A 328 -12.58 -2.70 -15.37
CA VAL A 328 -12.94 -3.09 -16.73
C VAL A 328 -12.90 -1.89 -17.68
N ASN A 329 -13.32 -0.71 -17.22
CA ASN A 329 -13.28 0.50 -18.02
C ASN A 329 -11.85 0.89 -18.40
N ASP A 330 -10.89 0.79 -17.47
CA ASP A 330 -9.49 1.09 -17.74
C ASP A 330 -8.82 0.06 -18.69
N ILE A 331 -9.36 -1.15 -18.75
CA ILE A 331 -8.97 -2.15 -19.76
C ILE A 331 -9.51 -1.75 -21.14
N ARG A 332 -10.76 -1.29 -21.23
CA ARG A 332 -11.45 -0.98 -22.50
C ARG A 332 -11.10 0.35 -23.16
N THR A 333 -10.34 1.24 -22.50
CA THR A 333 -10.03 2.55 -23.08
C THR A 333 -9.12 2.46 -24.30
N GLU A 334 -9.73 2.49 -25.48
CA GLU A 334 -9.38 3.29 -26.67
C GLU A 334 -10.55 4.22 -27.03
#